data_AF-A0A1Y4BGA0-F1
#
_entry.id   AF-A0A1Y4BGA0-F1
#
_cell.length_a   1.000
_cell.length_b   1.000
_cell.length_c   1.000
_cell.angle_alpha   90.00
_cell.angle_beta   90.00
_cell.angle_gamma   90.00
#
_symmetry.space_group_name_H-M   'P 1'
#
loop_
_entity.id
_entity.type
_entity.pdbx_description
1 polymer ?
#
loop_
_entity_poly.entity_id
_entity_poly.type
_entity_poly.pdbx_seq_one_letter_code
_entity_poly.pdbx_strand_id
1 'polypeptide(L)' 'MPRYNIRTENPVRYAQVKAEQDRLRAECARSSSITLARLCPYCDHKIEILSRGTHGYSFIKCPNCGENVGFPPVSFRRA' A
#
# COMPACT_ATOMS: atom_id res chain seq x y z
N MET A 1 -7.75 14.82 11.77
CA MET A 1 -8.78 14.89 10.72
C MET A 1 -8.11 15.22 9.39
N PRO A 2 -8.49 14.60 8.27
CA PRO A 2 -7.94 14.92 6.96
C PRO A 2 -8.26 16.37 6.61
N ARG A 3 -7.24 17.10 6.11
CA ARG A 3 -7.37 18.52 5.75
C ARG A 3 -8.07 18.77 4.41
N TYR A 4 -8.31 17.71 3.63
CA TYR A 4 -8.84 17.78 2.27
C TYR A 4 -9.91 16.72 2.08
N ASN A 5 -11.07 17.10 1.55
CA ASN A 5 -12.17 16.17 1.30
C ASN A 5 -12.60 16.20 -0.18
N ILE A 6 -11.91 15.41 -0.99
CA ILE A 6 -12.17 15.25 -2.43
C ILE A 6 -13.62 14.88 -2.76
N ARG A 7 -14.35 14.21 -1.85
CA ARG A 7 -15.74 13.80 -2.09
C ARG A 7 -16.66 15.02 -2.21
N THR A 8 -16.40 16.03 -1.40
CA THR A 8 -17.18 17.28 -1.38
C THR A 8 -16.62 18.28 -2.38
N GLU A 9 -15.29 18.40 -2.46
CA GLU A 9 -14.63 19.42 -3.30
C GLU A 9 -14.67 19.08 -4.80
N ASN A 10 -14.57 17.80 -5.17
CA ASN A 10 -14.66 17.37 -6.57
C ASN A 10 -15.23 15.95 -6.70
N PRO A 11 -16.57 15.82 -6.65
CA PRO A 11 -17.24 14.52 -6.66
C PRO A 11 -17.03 13.74 -7.97
N VAL A 12 -16.87 14.43 -9.11
CA VAL A 12 -16.63 13.79 -10.41
C VAL A 12 -15.27 13.10 -10.42
N ARG A 13 -14.21 13.81 -10.00
CA ARG A 13 -12.86 13.24 -9.88
C ARG A 13 -12.83 12.12 -8.86
N TYR A 14 -13.52 12.28 -7.73
CA TYR A 14 -13.64 11.22 -6.73
C TYR A 14 -14.22 9.94 -7.34
N ALA A 15 -15.34 10.02 -8.07
CA ALA A 15 -15.97 8.87 -8.69
C ALA A 15 -15.06 8.16 -9.70
N GLN A 16 -14.37 8.93 -10.55
CA GLN A 16 -13.40 8.38 -11.52
C GLN A 16 -12.24 7.65 -10.84
N VAL A 17 -11.61 8.28 -9.85
CA VAL A 17 -10.51 7.66 -9.10
C VAL A 17 -11.01 6.43 -8.34
N LYS A 18 -12.22 6.49 -7.75
CA LYS A 18 -12.81 5.37 -7.03
C LYS A 18 -13.02 4.15 -7.94
N ALA A 19 -13.59 4.34 -9.13
CA ALA A 19 -13.78 3.27 -10.11
C ALA A 19 -12.43 2.63 -10.51
N GLU A 20 -11.40 3.43 -10.74
CA GLU A 20 -10.07 2.93 -11.08
C GLU A 20 -9.42 2.16 -9.93
N GLN A 21 -9.54 2.65 -8.69
CA GLN A 21 -9.04 1.96 -7.51
C GLN A 21 -9.74 0.62 -7.27
N ASP A 22 -11.03 0.53 -7.56
CA ASP A 22 -11.79 -0.71 -7.45
C ASP A 22 -11.37 -1.72 -8.55
N ARG A 23 -11.11 -1.23 -9.77
CA ARG A 23 -10.52 -2.03 -10.87
C ARG A 23 -9.17 -2.62 -10.50
N LEU A 24 -8.26 -1.79 -9.95
CA LEU A 24 -6.94 -2.23 -9.51
C LEU A 24 -7.00 -3.29 -8.41
N ARG A 25 -7.91 -3.14 -7.43
CA ARG A 25 -8.11 -4.17 -6.39
C ARG A 25 -8.61 -5.48 -6.97
N ALA A 26 -9.57 -5.44 -7.90
CA ALA A 26 -10.07 -6.63 -8.56
C ALA A 26 -9.00 -7.33 -9.41
N GLU A 27 -8.16 -6.58 -10.11
CA GLU A 27 -7.02 -7.13 -10.84
C GLU A 27 -5.99 -7.76 -9.92
N CYS A 28 -5.65 -7.11 -8.81
CA CYS A 28 -4.75 -7.65 -7.81
C CYS A 28 -5.30 -8.95 -7.20
N ALA A 29 -6.59 -8.98 -6.83
CA ALA A 29 -7.23 -10.17 -6.26
C ALA A 29 -7.24 -11.37 -7.23
N ARG A 30 -7.34 -11.11 -8.55
CA ARG A 30 -7.28 -12.15 -9.58
C ARG A 30 -5.85 -12.63 -9.89
N SER A 31 -4.87 -11.74 -9.84
CA SER A 31 -3.50 -12.02 -10.29
C SER A 31 -2.55 -12.48 -9.17
N SER A 32 -2.88 -12.18 -7.92
CA SER A 32 -1.93 -12.24 -6.81
C SER A 32 -2.57 -12.83 -5.55
N SER A 33 -2.43 -14.15 -5.36
CA SER A 33 -2.81 -14.82 -4.10
C SER A 33 -1.75 -14.69 -2.99
N ILE A 34 -0.54 -14.26 -3.35
CA ILE A 34 0.58 -14.14 -2.40
C ILE A 34 0.79 -12.66 -2.06
N THR A 35 0.81 -12.38 -0.75
CA THR A 35 1.09 -11.06 -0.19
C THR A 35 2.20 -11.14 0.84
N LEU A 36 2.96 -10.05 1.03
CA LEU A 36 3.95 -9.90 2.08
C LEU A 36 3.60 -8.68 2.95
N ALA A 37 3.57 -8.83 4.27
CA ALA A 37 3.45 -7.68 5.17
C ALA A 37 4.85 -7.13 5.52
N ARG A 38 5.02 -5.81 5.40
CA ARG A 38 6.16 -5.08 5.95
C ARG A 38 5.82 -4.63 7.36
N LEU A 39 6.51 -5.21 8.34
CA LEU A 39 6.35 -4.85 9.75
C LEU A 39 7.47 -3.91 10.19
N CYS A 40 7.15 -2.97 11.07
CA CYS A 40 8.15 -2.12 11.69
C CYS A 40 9.08 -2.97 12.57
N PRO A 41 10.40 -3.00 12.31
CA PRO A 41 11.34 -3.82 13.10
C PRO A 41 11.47 -3.35 14.56
N TYR A 42 10.99 -2.15 14.90
CA TYR A 42 11.07 -1.60 16.25
C TYR A 42 9.84 -1.89 17.11
N CYS A 43 8.65 -2.09 16.51
CA CYS A 43 7.39 -2.18 17.26
C CYS A 43 6.36 -3.14 16.66
N ASP A 44 6.75 -3.94 15.67
CA ASP A 44 5.93 -4.92 14.95
C ASP A 44 4.65 -4.36 14.29
N HIS A 45 4.51 -3.04 14.24
CA HIS A 45 3.39 -2.41 13.58
C HIS A 45 3.41 -2.70 12.08
N LYS A 46 2.29 -3.20 11.56
CA LYS A 46 2.12 -3.46 10.13
C LYS A 46 2.04 -2.14 9.36
N ILE A 47 3.08 -1.86 8.60
CA ILE A 47 3.19 -0.63 7.81
C ILE A 47 2.49 -0.77 6.46
N GLU A 48 2.69 -1.89 5.78
CA GLU A 48 2.29 -2.07 4.39
C GLU A 48 2.02 -3.54 4.09
N ILE A 49 1.13 -3.81 3.12
CA ILE A 49 0.94 -5.13 2.52
C ILE A 49 1.31 -5.01 1.05
N LEU A 50 2.35 -5.73 0.65
CA LEU A 50 2.78 -5.89 -0.73
C LEU A 50 2.02 -7.03 -1.38
N SER A 51 1.44 -6.78 -2.54
CA SER A 51 0.99 -7.84 -3.44
C SER A 51 2.14 -8.36 -4.29
N ARG A 52 1.99 -9.58 -4.83
CA ARG A 52 2.96 -10.21 -5.72
C ARG A 52 3.48 -9.24 -6.79
N GLY A 53 4.80 -9.14 -6.92
CA GLY A 53 5.45 -8.26 -7.89
C GLY A 53 6.95 -8.11 -7.63
N THR A 54 7.53 -7.03 -8.15
CA THR A 54 8.91 -6.62 -7.86
C THR A 54 8.86 -5.26 -7.19
N HIS A 55 9.39 -5.17 -5.98
CA HIS A 55 9.38 -3.96 -5.16
C HIS A 55 10.81 -3.55 -4.85
N GLY A 56 11.13 -2.27 -5.03
CA GLY A 56 12.44 -1.71 -4.73
C GLY A 56 12.67 -1.44 -3.24
N TYR A 57 13.81 -0.81 -2.93
CA TYR A 57 14.05 -0.23 -1.61
C TYR A 57 12.96 0.79 -1.27
N SER A 58 12.58 0.82 0.00
CA SER A 58 11.63 1.82 0.50
C SER A 58 12.04 2.29 1.89
N PHE A 59 11.82 3.58 2.16
CA PHE A 59 12.10 4.21 3.43
C PHE A 59 10.85 4.96 3.88
N ILE A 60 10.38 4.68 5.07
CA ILE A 60 9.12 5.23 5.59
C ILE A 60 9.23 5.48 7.08
N LYS A 61 8.55 6.53 7.55
CA LYS A 61 8.38 6.77 8.98
C LYS A 61 7.24 5.92 9.50
N CYS A 62 7.49 5.09 10.51
CA CYS A 62 6.46 4.25 11.11
C CYS A 62 5.35 5.16 11.71
N PRO A 63 4.07 4.98 11.32
CA PRO A 63 2.97 5.80 11.84
C PRO A 63 2.66 5.51 13.32
N ASN A 64 3.17 4.39 13.86
CA ASN A 64 2.95 4.00 15.24
C ASN A 64 4.04 4.54 16.18
N CYS A 65 5.31 4.14 15.99
CA CYS A 65 6.40 4.54 16.88
C CYS A 65 7.17 5.79 16.42
N GLY A 66 6.97 6.25 15.19
CA GLY A 66 7.65 7.44 14.66
C GLY A 66 9.07 7.20 14.14
N GLU A 67 9.61 5.99 14.25
CA GLU A 67 10.96 5.68 13.76
C GLU A 67 11.05 5.59 12.23
N ASN A 68 12.23 5.91 11.68
CA ASN A 68 12.52 5.72 10.27
C ASN A 68 12.93 4.28 9.99
N VAL A 69 12.22 3.61 9.09
CA VAL A 69 12.47 2.21 8.74
C VAL A 69 12.79 2.08 7.25
N GLY A 70 13.79 1.24 6.95
CA GLY A 70 14.16 0.86 5.59
C GLY A 70 13.79 -0.58 5.31
N PHE A 71 13.19 -0.85 4.15
CA PHE A 71 12.91 -2.21 3.69
C PHE A 71 13.72 -2.53 2.43
N PRO A 72 14.34 -3.73 2.37
CA PRO A 72 15.05 -4.17 1.18
C PRO A 72 14.09 -4.44 0.01
N PRO A 73 14.61 -4.55 -1.23
CA PRO A 73 13.83 -5.00 -2.37
C PRO A 73 13.24 -6.38 -2.13
N VAL A 74 12.04 -6.61 -2.65
CA VAL A 74 11.35 -7.90 -2.58
C VAL A 74 10.88 -8.29 -3.97
N SER A 75 11.28 -9.48 -4.39
CA SER A 75 10.77 -10.11 -5.61
C SER A 75 10.10 -11.43 -5.25
N PHE A 76 8.84 -11.58 -5.63
CA PHE A 76 8.11 -12.81 -5.41
C PHE A 76 8.53 -13.82 -6.48
N ARG A 77 9.15 -14.95 -6.09
CA ARG A 77 9.51 -16.00 -7.05
C ARG A 77 8.23 -16.62 -7.64
N ARG A 78 8.28 -17.00 -8.92
CA ARG A 78 7.28 -17.92 -9.48
C ARG A 78 7.51 -19.29 -8.82
N ALA A 79 6.46 -19.86 -8.23
CA ALA A 79 6.44 -21.30 -7.92
C ALA A 79 6.45 -22.08 -9.24
#